data_AF-A0A3B8J8D7-F1
#
_entry.id   AF-A0A3B8J8D7-F1
#
_cell.length_a   1.000
_cell.length_b   1.000
_cell.length_c   1.000
_cell.angle_alpha   90.00
_cell.angle_beta   90.00
_cell.angle_gamma   90.00
#
_symmetry.space_group_name_H-M   'P 1'
#
loop_
_entity.id
_entity.type
_entity.pdbx_description
1 polymer ?
#
loop_
_entity_poly.entity_id
_entity_poly.type
_entity_poly.pdbx_seq_one_letter_code
_entity_poly.pdbx_strand_id
1 'polypeptide(L)'
;MKMIVTDLDGTLLRSDKSISDRTLKALGRLDSKGIKLVIATARAKRHVAKLLPFDFVNMYIACYNGAEIYHGDKLIYYKYINEKFIEDFVKWLLGKYPNINVALEISNCLYT
;
A
#
# COMPACT_ATOMS: atom_id res chain seq x y z
N MET A 1 15.83 -16.95 -7.08
CA MET A 1 14.79 -15.98 -6.66
C MET A 1 15.29 -14.58 -6.96
N LYS A 2 14.51 -13.74 -7.64
CA LYS A 2 14.93 -12.37 -8.05
C LYS A 2 14.18 -11.26 -7.30
N MET A 3 13.04 -11.61 -6.71
CA MET A 3 12.14 -10.67 -6.05
C MET A 3 11.34 -11.39 -4.96
N ILE A 4 10.98 -10.67 -3.91
CA ILE A 4 10.02 -11.07 -2.88
C ILE A 4 8.96 -9.98 -2.78
N VAL A 5 7.70 -10.40 -2.75
CA VAL A 5 6.54 -9.53 -2.51
C VAL A 5 5.95 -9.92 -1.18
N THR A 6 5.72 -8.96 -0.29
CA THR A 6 5.14 -9.21 1.03
C THR A 6 4.04 -8.21 1.33
N ASP A 7 3.01 -8.70 2.00
CA ASP A 7 2.08 -7.83 2.71
C ASP A 7 2.74 -7.16 3.92
N LEU A 8 2.10 -6.12 4.44
CA LEU A 8 2.57 -5.32 5.55
C LEU A 8 1.90 -5.70 6.88
N ASP A 9 0.59 -5.48 7.02
CA ASP A 9 -0.11 -5.59 8.30
C ASP A 9 -0.39 -7.04 8.70
N GLY A 10 0.17 -7.49 9.82
CA GLY A 10 0.02 -8.89 10.25
C GLY A 10 0.90 -9.87 9.46
N THR A 11 1.71 -9.36 8.54
CA THR A 11 2.67 -10.13 7.75
C THR A 11 4.10 -9.69 8.06
N LEU A 12 4.52 -8.53 7.57
CA LEU A 12 5.85 -7.99 7.83
C LEU A 12 5.91 -7.26 9.18
N LEU A 13 4.84 -6.52 9.48
CA LEU A 13 4.67 -5.81 10.74
C LEU A 13 4.07 -6.74 11.80
N ARG A 14 4.59 -6.62 13.01
CA ARG A 14 3.99 -7.20 14.20
C ARG A 14 2.69 -6.47 14.57
N SER A 15 1.97 -6.98 15.56
CA SER A 15 0.75 -6.37 16.08
C SER A 15 0.95 -4.92 16.56
N ASP A 16 2.13 -4.61 17.11
CA ASP A 16 2.55 -3.28 17.55
C ASP A 16 3.09 -2.38 16.43
N LYS A 17 2.98 -2.82 15.17
CA LYS A 17 3.50 -2.14 13.97
C LYS A 17 5.03 -2.03 13.89
N SER A 18 5.77 -2.72 14.74
CA SER A 18 7.22 -2.85 14.61
C SER A 18 7.62 -3.97 13.64
N ILE A 19 8.88 -3.96 13.21
CA ILE A 19 9.51 -5.08 12.49
C ILE A 19 10.57 -5.70 13.41
N SER A 20 10.57 -7.04 13.52
CA SER A 20 11.56 -7.72 14.36
C SER A 20 12.98 -7.63 13.80
N ASP A 21 13.99 -7.61 14.66
CA ASP A 21 15.41 -7.65 14.26
C ASP A 21 15.74 -8.85 13.37
N ARG A 22 15.12 -10.01 13.65
CA ARG A 22 15.26 -11.21 12.81
C ARG A 22 14.79 -10.94 11.38
N THR A 23 13.66 -10.27 11.22
CA THR A 23 13.09 -9.90 9.92
C THR A 23 13.97 -8.87 9.22
N LEU A 24 14.41 -7.82 9.92
CA LEU A 24 15.33 -6.81 9.37
C LEU A 24 16.62 -7.44 8.85
N LYS A 25 17.24 -8.34 9.64
CA LYS A 25 18.43 -9.10 9.22
C LYS A 25 18.16 -10.00 8.01
N ALA A 26 16.97 -10.60 7.91
CA ALA A 26 16.59 -11.40 6.76
C ALA A 26 16.46 -10.52 5.50
N LEU A 27 15.78 -9.38 5.59
CA LEU A 27 15.65 -8.42 4.50
C LEU A 27 17.00 -7.88 4.03
N GLY A 28 17.90 -7.52 4.94
CA GLY A 28 19.25 -7.08 4.59
C GLY A 28 20.07 -8.13 3.82
N ARG A 29 19.93 -9.42 4.19
CA ARG A 29 20.58 -10.53 3.44
C ARG A 29 19.99 -10.78 2.06
N LEU A 30 18.73 -10.40 1.84
CA LEU A 30 18.08 -10.49 0.53
C LEU A 30 18.55 -9.35 -0.36
N ASP A 31 18.61 -8.14 0.19
CA ASP A 31 19.12 -6.97 -0.50
C ASP A 31 20.59 -7.14 -0.91
N SER A 32 21.44 -7.67 -0.02
CA SER A 32 22.84 -7.97 -0.33
C SER A 32 23.04 -9.02 -1.44
N LYS A 33 21.98 -9.77 -1.79
CA LYS A 33 21.97 -10.74 -2.91
C LYS A 33 21.32 -10.16 -4.17
N GLY A 34 20.99 -8.87 -4.18
CA GLY A 34 20.30 -8.21 -5.29
C GLY A 34 18.84 -8.63 -5.45
N ILE A 35 18.23 -9.26 -4.43
CA ILE A 35 16.82 -9.67 -4.47
C ILE A 35 15.97 -8.45 -4.13
N LYS A 36 15.07 -8.08 -5.05
CA LYS A 36 14.20 -6.92 -4.87
C LYS A 36 13.10 -7.19 -3.83
N LEU A 37 12.91 -6.26 -2.91
CA LEU A 37 11.78 -6.26 -1.97
C LEU A 37 10.64 -5.40 -2.52
N VAL A 38 9.43 -5.97 -2.53
CA VAL A 38 8.19 -5.28 -2.89
C VAL A 38 7.22 -5.36 -1.73
N ILE A 39 6.66 -4.23 -1.34
CA ILE A 39 5.56 -4.15 -0.37
C ILE A 39 4.25 -4.09 -1.13
N ALA A 40 3.31 -4.99 -0.83
CA ALA A 40 1.95 -4.94 -1.38
C ALA A 40 0.98 -4.68 -0.22
N THR A 41 0.20 -3.60 -0.27
CA THR A 41 -0.63 -3.19 0.87
C THR A 41 -1.88 -2.45 0.43
N ALA A 42 -2.95 -2.55 1.22
CA ALA A 42 -4.13 -1.70 1.11
C ALA A 42 -3.87 -0.24 1.52
N ARG A 43 -2.77 0.02 2.24
CA ARG A 43 -2.43 1.36 2.73
C ARG A 43 -2.09 2.32 1.60
N ALA A 44 -2.35 3.59 1.88
CA ALA A 44 -1.77 4.71 1.16
C ALA A 44 -0.26 4.82 1.37
N LYS A 45 0.47 5.33 0.37
CA LYS A 45 1.92 5.57 0.46
C LYS A 45 2.31 6.41 1.69
N ARG A 46 1.52 7.44 2.01
CA ARG A 46 1.71 8.32 3.18
C ARG A 46 1.72 7.58 4.52
N HIS A 47 1.08 6.41 4.61
CA HIS A 47 1.06 5.59 5.82
C HIS A 47 2.22 4.59 5.83
N VAL A 48 2.61 4.06 4.67
CA VAL A 48 3.77 3.15 4.55
C VAL A 48 5.06 3.89 4.91
N ALA A 49 5.21 5.14 4.48
CA ALA A 49 6.38 5.98 4.75
C ALA A 49 6.75 6.10 6.24
N LYS A 50 5.75 5.98 7.13
CA LYS A 50 5.91 6.13 8.58
C LYS A 50 6.24 4.81 9.30
N LEU A 51 6.12 3.68 8.61
CA LEU A 51 6.18 2.34 9.20
C LEU A 51 7.48 1.59 8.88
N LEU A 52 8.12 1.94 7.77
CA LEU A 52 9.33 1.26 7.32
C LEU A 52 10.57 2.08 7.70
N PRO A 53 11.58 1.45 8.33
CA PRO A 53 12.82 2.13 8.71
C PRO A 53 13.82 2.27 7.55
N PHE A 54 13.42 1.93 6.32
CA PHE A 54 14.30 1.86 5.15
C PHE A 54 14.17 3.10 4.28
N ASP A 55 15.26 3.44 3.61
CA ASP A 55 15.23 4.45 2.57
C ASP A 55 14.49 3.92 1.33
N PHE A 56 13.47 4.64 0.88
CA PHE A 56 12.53 4.15 -0.12
C PHE A 56 13.13 4.05 -1.52
N VAL A 57 14.27 4.69 -1.77
CA VAL A 57 14.85 4.98 -3.09
C VAL A 57 14.86 3.77 -4.05
N ASN A 58 15.07 2.55 -3.55
CA ASN A 58 15.17 1.33 -4.36
C ASN A 58 14.05 0.30 -4.11
N MET A 59 13.01 0.66 -3.35
CA MET A 59 11.89 -0.24 -3.02
C MET A 59 10.72 -0.03 -3.99
N TYR A 60 10.02 -1.13 -4.28
CA TYR A 60 8.72 -1.06 -4.93
C TYR A 60 7.60 -1.15 -3.88
N ILE A 61 6.56 -0.34 -4.04
CA ILE A 61 5.40 -0.33 -3.13
C ILE A 61 4.12 -0.31 -3.96
N ALA A 62 3.37 -1.40 -3.92
CA ALA A 62 2.01 -1.48 -4.42
C ALA A 62 1.04 -1.02 -3.31
N CYS A 63 0.52 0.19 -3.44
CA CYS A 63 -0.46 0.80 -2.53
C CYS A 63 -1.89 0.55 -3.01
N TYR A 64 -2.87 0.74 -2.12
CA TYR A 64 -4.30 0.59 -2.44
C TYR A 64 -4.62 -0.74 -3.15
N ASN A 65 -4.04 -1.84 -2.66
CA ASN A 65 -4.17 -3.17 -3.28
C ASN A 65 -3.68 -3.24 -4.74
N GLY A 66 -2.70 -2.41 -5.08
CA GLY A 66 -2.09 -2.34 -6.41
C GLY A 66 -2.71 -1.31 -7.36
N ALA A 67 -3.67 -0.50 -6.91
CA ALA A 67 -4.19 0.61 -7.72
C ALA A 67 -3.12 1.70 -7.96
N GLU A 68 -2.08 1.76 -7.14
CA GLU A 68 -0.87 2.55 -7.37
C GLU A 68 0.38 1.71 -7.10
N ILE A 69 1.40 1.85 -7.95
CA ILE A 69 2.72 1.25 -7.72
C ILE A 69 3.78 2.34 -7.79
N TYR A 70 4.60 2.41 -6.75
CA TYR A 70 5.72 3.31 -6.63
C TYR A 70 7.05 2.56 -6.75
N HIS A 71 8.07 3.23 -7.29
CA HIS A 71 9.46 2.87 -7.14
C HIS A 71 10.21 4.07 -6.55
N GLY A 72 10.69 3.94 -5.31
CA GLY A 72 11.06 5.09 -4.51
C GLY A 72 9.89 6.06 -4.40
N ASP A 73 10.16 7.34 -4.68
CA ASP A 73 9.10 8.34 -4.64
C ASP A 73 8.25 8.45 -5.91
N LYS A 74 8.69 7.82 -6.99
CA LYS A 74 8.06 7.93 -8.31
C LYS A 74 6.87 6.98 -8.44
N LEU A 75 5.70 7.51 -8.76
CA LEU A 75 4.55 6.72 -9.21
C LEU A 75 4.88 6.17 -10.61
N ILE A 76 4.91 4.85 -10.75
CA ILE A 76 5.25 4.17 -12.02
C ILE A 76 4.06 3.46 -12.66
N TYR A 77 3.00 3.22 -11.90
CA TYR A 77 1.75 2.65 -12.39
C TYR A 77 0.59 3.16 -11.54
N TYR A 78 -0.55 3.40 -12.18
CA TYR A 78 -1.79 3.65 -11.49
C TYR A 78 -2.98 3.13 -12.30
N LYS A 79 -4.05 2.78 -11.61
CA LYS A 79 -5.35 2.45 -12.21
C LYS A 79 -6.46 2.96 -11.32
N TYR A 80 -6.94 4.15 -11.62
CA TYR A 80 -8.01 4.80 -10.86
C TYR A 80 -9.40 4.39 -11.36
N ILE A 81 -10.37 4.54 -10.48
CA ILE A 81 -11.79 4.42 -10.81
C ILE A 81 -12.22 5.71 -11.51
N ASN A 82 -13.04 5.58 -12.56
CA ASN A 82 -13.58 6.74 -13.26
C ASN A 82 -14.48 7.57 -12.34
N GLU A 83 -14.32 8.89 -12.40
CA GLU A 83 -15.04 9.85 -11.55
C GLU A 83 -16.57 9.75 -11.69
N LYS A 84 -17.07 9.72 -12.92
CA LYS A 84 -18.51 9.60 -13.16
C LYS A 84 -19.06 8.28 -12.64
N PHE A 85 -18.33 7.18 -12.85
CA PHE A 85 -18.72 5.88 -12.31
C PHE A 85 -18.80 5.89 -10.78
N ILE A 86 -17.80 6.43 -10.09
CA ILE A 86 -17.80 6.43 -8.62
C ILE A 86 -18.92 7.33 -8.07
N GLU A 87 -19.20 8.47 -8.70
CA GLU A 87 -20.31 9.35 -8.32
C GLU A 87 -21.66 8.63 -8.44
N ASP A 88 -21.93 8.03 -9.60
CA ASP A 88 -23.19 7.30 -9.86
C ASP A 88 -23.31 6.08 -8.93
N PHE A 89 -22.21 5.36 -8.71
CA PHE A 89 -22.18 4.18 -7.83
C PHE A 89 -22.43 4.55 -6.37
N VAL A 90 -21.81 5.60 -5.85
CA VAL A 90 -22.00 6.05 -4.46
C VAL A 90 -23.44 6.52 -4.24
N LYS A 91 -24.01 7.30 -5.16
CA LYS A 91 -25.43 7.71 -5.10
C LYS A 91 -26.37 6.51 -5.06
N TRP A 92 -26.14 5.53 -5.94
CA TRP A 92 -26.90 4.28 -5.96
C TRP A 92 -26.75 3.48 -4.66
N LEU A 93 -25.52 3.34 -4.15
CA LEU A 93 -25.20 2.56 -2.96
C LEU A 93 -25.88 3.13 -1.73
N LEU A 94 -25.81 4.45 -1.53
CA LEU A 94 -26.44 5.14 -0.41
C LEU A 94 -27.98 5.14 -0.53
N GLY A 95 -28.52 5.26 -1.75
CA GLY A 95 -29.97 5.12 -1.98
C GLY A 95 -30.50 3.72 -1.65
N LYS A 96 -29.70 2.67 -1.89
CA LYS A 96 -30.07 1.28 -1.62
C LYS A 96 -29.81 0.85 -0.17
N TYR A 97 -28.73 1.33 0.43
CA TYR A 97 -28.30 0.98 1.78
C TYR A 97 -28.03 2.25 2.60
N PRO A 98 -29.07 2.94 3.11
CA PRO A 98 -28.93 4.25 3.74
C PRO A 98 -28.08 4.27 5.03
N ASN A 99 -27.83 3.11 5.63
CA ASN A 99 -27.05 2.98 6.87
C ASN A 99 -25.61 2.48 6.65
N ILE A 100 -25.15 2.38 5.40
CA ILE A 100 -23.77 1.97 5.12
C ILE A 100 -22.82 3.15 5.32
N ASN A 101 -21.69 2.91 5.99
CA ASN A 101 -20.60 3.88 6.03
C ASN A 101 -19.74 3.70 4.77
N VAL A 102 -19.46 4.80 4.07
CA VAL A 102 -18.66 4.79 2.84
C VAL A 102 -17.44 5.65 3.05
N ALA A 103 -16.26 5.09 2.81
CA ALA A 103 -15.03 5.85 2.75
C ALA A 103 -14.49 5.89 1.32
N LEU A 104 -14.07 7.06 0.86
CA LEU A 104 -13.49 7.30 -0.46
C LEU A 104 -12.06 7.83 -0.28
N GLU A 105 -11.11 7.19 -0.96
CA GLU A 105 -9.74 7.71 -1.06
C GLU A 105 -9.59 8.41 -2.42
N ILE A 106 -9.42 9.73 -2.39
CA ILE A 106 -9.32 10.57 -3.59
C ILE A 106 -8.09 11.46 -3.46
N SER A 107 -7.20 11.40 -4.44
CA SER A 107 -5.99 12.24 -4.49
C SER A 107 -5.15 12.17 -3.20
N ASN A 108 -4.98 10.98 -2.64
CA ASN A 108 -4.24 10.73 -1.39
C ASN A 108 -4.87 11.40 -0.14
N CYS A 109 -6.17 11.67 -0.18
CA CYS A 109 -7.01 12.08 0.94
C CYS A 109 -8.14 11.08 1.19
N LEU A 110 -8.39 10.75 2.46
CA LEU A 110 -9.49 9.87 2.87
C LEU A 110 -10.70 10.72 3.28
N TYR A 111 -11.84 10.45 2.66
CA TYR A 111 -13.17 10.99 2.98
C TYR A 111 -14.00 9.85 3.57
N THR A 112 -14.75 10.10 4.64
CA THR A 112 -15.53 9.10 5.38
C THR A 112 -16.91 9.62 5.72
#